data_AF-A0A8T7MPH1-F1
#
_entry.id   AF-A0A8T7MPH1-F1
#
_cell.length_a   1.000
_cell.length_b   1.000
_cell.length_c   1.000
_cell.angle_alpha   90.00
_cell.angle_beta   90.00
_cell.angle_gamma   90.00
#
_symmetry.space_group_name_H-M   'P 1'
#
loop_
_entity.id
_entity.type
_entity.pdbx_description
1 polymer ?
#
loop_
_entity_poly.entity_id
_entity_poly.type
_entity_poly.pdbx_seq_one_letter_code
_entity_poly.pdbx_strand_id
1 'polypeptide(L)'
;MDEAVEKIAALGVPGLVLIGVMSSTGLAGAAAFTSALAILGGPFGMFAGVATMGVLILISQTIAKFGAEKVGEAVVNELKAKGKTNAEILYEINKFPISKDLKLKLRYLVLSQ
;
A
#
# COMPACT_ATOMS: atom_id res chain seq x y z
N MET A 1 2.61 -15.84 3.07
CA MET A 1 2.57 -14.39 3.32
C MET A 1 3.71 -13.73 2.56
N ASP A 2 4.90 -14.31 2.68
CA ASP A 2 6.16 -13.82 2.12
C ASP A 2 6.12 -13.51 0.62
N GLU A 3 5.63 -14.44 -0.22
CA GLU A 3 5.55 -14.16 -1.67
C GLU A 3 4.63 -12.97 -1.98
N ALA A 4 3.46 -12.89 -1.34
CA ALA A 4 2.56 -11.76 -1.54
C ALA A 4 3.19 -10.46 -1.03
N VAL A 5 3.81 -10.47 0.15
CA VAL A 5 4.51 -9.31 0.72
C VAL A 5 5.66 -8.87 -0.18
N GLU A 6 6.42 -9.79 -0.77
CA GLU A 6 7.52 -9.50 -1.69
C GLU A 6 7.00 -8.84 -2.98
N LYS A 7 5.92 -9.36 -3.57
CA LYS A 7 5.28 -8.78 -4.77
C LYS A 7 4.67 -7.42 -4.48
N ILE A 8 4.14 -7.20 -3.27
CA ILE A 8 3.62 -5.91 -2.84
C ILE A 8 4.76 -4.92 -2.58
N ALA A 9 5.83 -5.34 -1.92
CA ALA A 9 7.02 -4.54 -1.70
C ALA A 9 7.76 -4.22 -3.00
N ALA A 10 7.59 -5.02 -4.06
CA ALA A 10 8.08 -4.70 -5.40
C ALA A 10 7.41 -3.46 -6.01
N LEU A 11 6.19 -3.11 -5.56
CA LEU A 11 5.57 -1.80 -5.88
C LEU A 11 6.18 -0.65 -5.07
N GLY A 12 7.04 -0.93 -4.09
CA GLY A 12 7.65 0.08 -3.24
C GLY A 12 6.65 0.70 -2.24
N VAL A 13 6.88 1.97 -1.93
CA VAL A 13 5.97 2.79 -1.11
C VAL A 13 4.58 2.93 -1.72
N PRO A 14 4.38 3.00 -3.06
CA PRO A 14 3.05 2.90 -3.65
C PRO A 14 2.23 1.69 -3.15
N GLY A 15 2.85 0.52 -2.96
CA GLY A 15 2.17 -0.67 -2.44
C GLY A 15 1.69 -0.50 -1.00
N LEU A 16 2.51 0.10 -0.14
CA LEU A 16 2.12 0.45 1.24
C LEU A 16 0.97 1.45 1.29
N VAL A 17 1.05 2.50 0.46
CA VAL A 17 0.00 3.51 0.41
C VAL A 17 -1.31 2.89 -0.08
N LEU A 18 -1.26 1.96 -1.02
CA LEU A 18 -2.43 1.26 -1.53
C LEU A 18 -3.14 0.44 -0.46
N ILE A 19 -2.39 -0.30 0.37
CA ILE A 19 -2.94 -1.01 1.55
C ILE A 19 -3.61 0.00 2.50
N GLY A 20 -2.96 1.13 2.77
CA GLY A 20 -3.49 2.18 3.63
C GLY A 20 -4.81 2.77 3.11
N VAL A 21 -4.87 3.11 1.81
CA VAL A 21 -6.07 3.66 1.19
C VAL A 21 -7.21 2.65 1.26
N MET A 22 -6.99 1.41 0.85
CA MET A 22 -8.02 0.36 0.91
C MET A 22 -8.59 0.20 2.32
N SER A 23 -7.71 0.19 3.33
CA SER A 23 -8.10 0.07 4.74
C SER A 23 -8.90 1.27 5.27
N SER A 24 -8.70 2.45 4.68
CA SER A 24 -9.37 3.68 5.09
C SER A 24 -10.77 3.86 4.48
N THR A 25 -11.04 3.20 3.34
CA THR A 25 -12.27 3.45 2.58
C THR A 25 -13.50 2.77 3.19
N GLY A 26 -13.33 1.68 3.93
CA GLY A 26 -14.46 0.87 4.42
C GLY A 26 -15.19 0.12 3.30
N LEU A 27 -14.76 0.27 2.04
CA LEU A 27 -15.20 -0.55 0.93
C LEU A 27 -14.46 -1.88 0.94
N ALA A 28 -15.10 -2.93 0.42
CA ALA A 28 -14.54 -4.26 0.30
C ALA A 28 -14.51 -4.73 -1.16
N GLY A 29 -13.60 -5.64 -1.48
CA GLY A 29 -13.49 -6.25 -2.80
C GLY A 29 -13.22 -5.22 -3.91
N ALA A 30 -13.83 -5.42 -5.08
CA ALA A 30 -13.63 -4.62 -6.29
C ALA A 30 -13.77 -3.11 -6.06
N ALA A 31 -14.71 -2.69 -5.20
CA ALA A 31 -14.98 -1.28 -4.96
C ALA A 31 -13.88 -0.57 -4.14
N ALA A 32 -13.22 -1.31 -3.23
CA ALA A 32 -12.04 -0.80 -2.52
C ALA A 32 -10.87 -0.58 -3.50
N PHE A 33 -10.70 -1.50 -4.46
CA PHE A 33 -9.65 -1.43 -5.47
C PHE A 33 -9.84 -0.25 -6.42
N THR A 34 -11.03 -0.11 -7.00
CA THR A 34 -11.31 0.99 -7.93
C THR A 34 -11.16 2.34 -7.26
N SER A 35 -11.63 2.46 -6.01
CA SER A 35 -11.47 3.68 -5.22
C SER A 35 -10.00 3.96 -4.89
N ALA A 36 -9.24 2.95 -4.46
CA ALA A 36 -7.82 3.11 -4.18
C ALA A 36 -7.01 3.50 -5.44
N LEU A 37 -7.33 2.91 -6.58
CA LEU A 37 -6.71 3.25 -7.86
C LEU A 37 -7.11 4.64 -8.35
N ALA A 38 -8.36 5.05 -8.15
CA ALA A 38 -8.78 6.41 -8.47
C ALA A 38 -8.05 7.45 -7.62
N ILE A 39 -7.86 7.16 -6.32
CA ILE A 39 -7.13 8.02 -5.38
C ILE A 39 -5.63 8.09 -5.72
N LEU A 40 -5.02 6.97 -6.13
CA LEU A 40 -3.57 6.89 -6.37
C LEU A 40 -3.15 7.17 -7.81
N GLY A 41 -4.03 6.93 -8.78
CA GLY A 41 -3.71 6.95 -10.19
C GLY A 41 -3.91 8.28 -10.90
N GLY A 42 -4.80 9.15 -10.42
CA GLY A 42 -5.15 10.38 -11.15
C GLY A 42 -5.44 10.13 -12.64
N PRO A 43 -5.12 11.06 -13.57
CA PRO A 43 -5.31 10.85 -15.01
C PRO A 43 -4.44 9.72 -15.62
N PHE A 44 -3.43 9.21 -14.90
CA PHE A 44 -2.62 8.05 -15.32
C PHE A 44 -3.14 6.71 -14.75
N GLY A 45 -4.24 6.73 -13.98
CA GLY A 45 -4.75 5.58 -13.24
C GLY A 45 -5.14 4.38 -14.12
N MET A 46 -5.43 4.62 -15.40
CA MET A 46 -5.71 3.54 -16.36
C MET A 46 -4.45 2.72 -16.68
N PHE A 47 -3.27 3.36 -16.82
CA PHE A 47 -2.00 2.68 -17.07
C PHE A 47 -1.51 1.92 -15.84
N ALA A 48 -1.65 2.54 -14.66
CA ALA A 48 -1.39 1.87 -13.39
C ALA A 48 -2.34 0.69 -13.16
N GLY A 49 -3.61 0.81 -13.58
CA GLY A 49 -4.62 -0.23 -13.44
C GLY A 49 -4.26 -1.53 -14.15
N VAL A 50 -3.77 -1.46 -15.39
CA VAL A 50 -3.38 -2.64 -16.16
C VAL A 50 -2.13 -3.31 -15.58
N ALA A 51 -1.11 -2.52 -15.22
CA ALA A 51 0.13 -3.06 -14.66
C ALA A 51 -0.05 -3.70 -13.28
N THR A 52 -1.03 -3.23 -12.50
CA THR A 52 -1.17 -3.61 -11.09
C THR A 52 -2.22 -4.72 -10.85
N MET A 53 -3.06 -5.09 -11.84
CA MET A 53 -4.18 -6.04 -11.62
C MET A 53 -3.79 -7.36 -10.94
N GLY A 54 -2.65 -7.96 -11.30
CA GLY A 54 -2.20 -9.21 -10.65
C GLY A 54 -1.80 -9.01 -9.18
N VAL A 55 -1.12 -7.90 -8.87
CA VAL A 55 -0.67 -7.61 -7.50
C VAL A 55 -1.85 -7.19 -6.62
N LEU A 56 -2.86 -6.52 -7.18
CA LEU A 56 -4.07 -6.14 -6.45
C LEU A 56 -4.85 -7.35 -5.91
N ILE A 57 -4.94 -8.43 -6.68
CA ILE A 57 -5.58 -9.67 -6.23
C ILE A 57 -4.83 -10.24 -5.03
N LEU A 58 -3.49 -10.25 -5.07
CA LEU A 58 -2.65 -10.70 -3.97
C LEU A 58 -2.84 -9.82 -2.73
N ILE A 59 -2.88 -8.49 -2.89
CA ILE A 59 -3.17 -7.54 -1.81
C ILE A 59 -4.53 -7.85 -1.19
N SER A 60 -5.57 -8.03 -2.00
CA SER A 60 -6.92 -8.38 -1.53
C SER A 60 -6.93 -9.60 -0.64
N GLN A 61 -6.34 -10.69 -1.14
CA GLN A 61 -6.37 -11.98 -0.46
C GLN A 61 -5.53 -11.94 0.81
N THR A 62 -4.40 -11.23 0.79
CA THR A 62 -3.50 -11.14 1.93
C THR A 62 -4.10 -10.26 3.02
N ILE A 63 -4.71 -9.12 2.68
CA ILE A 63 -5.46 -8.28 3.63
C ILE A 63 -6.62 -9.07 4.23
N ALA A 64 -7.40 -9.78 3.41
CA ALA A 64 -8.54 -10.58 3.88
C ALA A 64 -8.11 -11.71 4.83
N LYS A 65 -6.91 -12.29 4.63
CA LYS A 65 -6.40 -13.41 5.45
C LYS A 65 -5.69 -12.96 6.73
N PHE A 66 -4.92 -11.87 6.68
CA PHE A 66 -4.01 -11.49 7.78
C PHE A 66 -4.36 -10.14 8.43
N GLY A 67 -5.26 -9.38 7.84
CA GLY A 67 -5.57 -8.01 8.25
C GLY A 67 -4.59 -7.00 7.65
N ALA A 68 -5.07 -5.79 7.37
CA ALA A 68 -4.27 -4.77 6.71
C ALA A 68 -3.06 -4.28 7.52
N GLU A 69 -3.18 -4.29 8.85
CA GLU A 69 -2.12 -3.84 9.76
C GLU A 69 -0.88 -4.74 9.64
N LYS A 70 -1.06 -6.06 9.86
CA LYS A 70 0.02 -7.04 9.71
C LYS A 70 0.64 -7.07 8.33
N VAL A 71 -0.18 -6.90 7.29
CA VAL A 71 0.32 -6.84 5.91
C VAL A 71 1.14 -5.57 5.69
N GLY A 72 0.69 -4.42 6.19
CA GLY A 72 1.44 -3.18 6.13
C GLY A 72 2.79 -3.28 6.84
N GLU A 73 2.82 -3.86 8.04
CA GLU A 73 4.05 -4.09 8.81
C GLU A 73 5.03 -4.99 8.06
N ALA A 74 4.55 -6.11 7.52
CA ALA A 74 5.38 -7.03 6.75
C ALA A 74 5.97 -6.36 5.49
N VAL A 75 5.19 -5.54 4.79
CA VAL A 75 5.69 -4.80 3.63
C VAL A 75 6.69 -3.71 4.03
N VAL A 76 6.53 -3.04 5.17
CA VAL A 76 7.55 -2.10 5.67
C VAL A 76 8.85 -2.82 5.96
N ASN A 77 8.80 -3.97 6.63
CA ASN A 77 10.00 -4.77 6.93
C ASN A 77 10.69 -5.25 5.66
N GLU A 78 9.93 -5.68 4.65
CA GLU A 78 10.47 -6.08 3.36
C GLU A 78 11.12 -4.91 2.61
N LEU A 79 10.55 -3.70 2.68
CA LEU A 79 11.17 -2.50 2.08
C LEU A 79 12.48 -2.13 2.77
N LYS A 80 12.56 -2.29 4.09
CA LYS A 80 13.80 -2.10 4.86
C LYS A 80 14.84 -3.16 4.49
N ALA A 81 14.43 -4.42 4.38
CA ALA A 81 15.30 -5.51 3.94
C ALA A 81 15.87 -5.26 2.52
N LYS A 82 15.09 -4.60 1.66
CA LYS A 82 15.52 -4.13 0.32
C LYS A 82 16.35 -2.85 0.33
N GLY A 83 16.71 -2.33 1.50
CA GLY A 83 17.63 -1.21 1.67
C GLY A 83 16.98 0.17 1.80
N LYS A 84 15.64 0.28 1.83
CA LYS A 84 14.98 1.58 2.09
C LYS A 84 15.07 1.95 3.57
N THR A 85 15.38 3.21 3.82
CA THR A 85 15.37 3.79 5.16
C THR A 85 13.98 4.31 5.53
N ASN A 86 13.70 4.43 6.84
CA ASN A 86 12.49 5.10 7.34
C ASN A 86 12.33 6.49 6.73
N ALA A 87 13.42 7.26 6.60
CA ALA A 87 13.38 8.60 6.04
C ALA A 87 12.90 8.61 4.58
N GLU A 88 13.38 7.68 3.75
CA GLU A 88 12.96 7.56 2.34
C GLU A 88 11.50 7.13 2.22
N ILE A 89 11.06 6.15 3.02
CA ILE A 89 9.68 5.69 3.04
C ILE A 89 8.74 6.85 3.43
N LEU A 90 9.07 7.57 4.51
CA LEU A 90 8.29 8.72 4.98
C LEU A 90 8.28 9.86 3.95
N TYR A 91 9.41 10.12 3.29
CA TYR A 91 9.52 11.12 2.23
C TYR A 91 8.62 10.78 1.04
N GLU A 92 8.61 9.53 0.59
CA GLU A 92 7.73 9.06 -0.47
C GLU A 92 6.25 9.12 -0.08
N ILE A 93 5.87 8.67 1.12
CA ILE A 93 4.48 8.78 1.65
C ILE A 93 3.99 10.23 1.57
N ASN A 94 4.86 11.20 1.87
CA ASN A 94 4.49 12.61 1.88
C ASN A 94 4.17 13.18 0.51
N LYS A 95 4.73 12.60 -0.57
CA LYS A 95 4.45 13.02 -1.95
C LYS A 95 3.08 12.60 -2.45
N PHE A 96 2.46 11.58 -1.86
CA PHE A 96 1.15 11.13 -2.30
C PHE A 96 0.05 12.14 -1.94
N PRO A 97 -0.91 12.39 -2.83
CA PRO A 97 -2.06 13.28 -2.60
C PRO A 97 -3.16 12.59 -1.76
N ILE A 98 -2.80 12.06 -0.59
CA ILE A 98 -3.71 11.39 0.35
C ILE A 98 -4.02 12.26 1.56
N SER A 99 -5.09 11.93 2.31
CA SER A 99 -5.52 12.68 3.50
C SER A 99 -4.43 12.73 4.59
N LYS A 100 -4.44 13.81 5.38
CA LYS A 100 -3.47 14.00 6.48
C LYS A 100 -3.54 12.86 7.50
N ASP A 101 -4.74 12.42 7.85
CA ASP A 101 -4.96 11.29 8.77
C ASP A 101 -4.36 9.99 8.24
N LEU A 102 -4.50 9.72 6.94
CA LEU A 102 -3.92 8.53 6.34
C LEU A 102 -2.39 8.60 6.31
N LYS A 103 -1.82 9.79 6.03
CA LYS A 103 -0.36 10.00 6.18
C LYS A 103 0.09 9.69 7.60
N LEU A 104 -0.61 10.20 8.61
CA LEU A 104 -0.25 9.96 10.02
C LEU A 104 -0.26 8.47 10.37
N LYS A 105 -1.29 7.73 9.95
CA LYS A 105 -1.36 6.27 10.16
C LYS A 105 -0.20 5.52 9.50
N LEU A 106 0.10 5.84 8.24
CA LEU A 106 1.22 5.22 7.52
C LEU A 106 2.57 5.56 8.16
N ARG A 107 2.76 6.80 8.60
CA ARG A 107 3.99 7.22 9.30
C ARG A 107 4.14 6.48 10.63
N TYR A 108 3.05 6.35 11.40
CA TYR A 108 3.06 5.61 12.65
C TYR A 108 3.50 4.15 12.42
N LEU A 109 2.91 3.50 11.42
CA LEU A 109 3.26 2.12 11.05
C LEU A 109 4.73 1.97 10.64
N VAL A 110 5.30 2.93 9.91
CA VAL A 110 6.72 2.90 9.51
C VAL A 110 7.68 3.12 10.70
N LEU A 111 7.27 3.97 11.65
CA LEU A 111 8.07 4.30 12.83
C LEU A 111 7.95 3.26 13.97
N SER A 112 6.89 2.46 13.97
CA SER A 112 6.67 1.38 14.95
C SER A 112 7.35 0.06 14.59
N GLN A 113 7.95 -0.02 13.39
CA GLN A 113 8.77 -1.12 12.89
C GLN A 113 10.22 -0.68 12.83
#